data_AF-A0A953DYB3-F1
#
_entry.id   AF-A0A953DYB3-F1
#
_cell.length_a   1.000
_cell.length_b   1.000
_cell.length_c   1.000
_cell.angle_alpha   90.00
_cell.angle_beta   90.00
_cell.angle_gamma   90.00
#
_symmetry.space_group_name_H-M   'P 1'
#
loop_
_entity.id
_entity.type
_entity.pdbx_description
1 polymer ?
#
loop_
_entity_poly.entity_id
_entity_poly.type
_entity_poly.pdbx_seq_one_letter_code
_entity_poly.pdbx_strand_id
1 'polypeptide(L)'
;TCSLTINGQAHGPDHPGAACELYMRKFPDGATITVEPFRVGAFPIIKDLVIDRSALDRIVQAGGFISARTGSAPEANSIPVPKHDADLAMEAAACIGCGACAAACPNASAMLFTAAKVSHLALLPQGHPERERRVLNMVRAMDAEGFGNCTNTYECEAVCPAEISASFIAKLNREYARAALRRSAGE
;
A
#
# COMPACT_ATOMS: atom_id res chain seq x y z
N THR A 1 2.87 14.24 7.74
CA THR A 1 3.51 12.91 7.63
C THR A 1 4.99 13.08 7.31
N CYS A 2 5.85 12.11 7.60
CA CYS A 2 7.30 12.16 7.41
C CYS A 2 7.77 11.60 6.03
N SER A 3 7.07 11.99 4.96
CA SER A 3 7.25 11.48 3.59
C SER A 3 8.49 12.10 2.90
N LEU A 4 9.68 11.73 3.40
CA LEU A 4 10.96 12.32 3.02
C LEU A 4 11.86 11.30 2.34
N THR A 5 12.55 11.72 1.27
CA THR A 5 13.72 11.05 0.73
C THR A 5 14.96 11.63 1.39
N ILE A 6 15.80 10.78 1.97
CA ILE A 6 17.02 11.20 2.69
C ILE A 6 18.20 10.48 2.07
N ASN A 7 19.17 11.23 1.55
CA ASN A 7 20.31 10.72 0.79
C ASN A 7 19.89 9.76 -0.35
N GLY A 8 18.83 10.13 -1.08
CA GLY A 8 18.30 9.35 -2.22
C GLY A 8 17.44 8.15 -1.85
N GLN A 9 17.25 7.83 -0.57
CA GLN A 9 16.44 6.69 -0.11
C GLN A 9 15.15 7.16 0.54
N ALA A 10 14.01 6.56 0.17
CA ALA A 10 12.72 6.88 0.78
C ALA A 10 12.75 6.50 2.27
N HIS A 11 12.42 7.45 3.15
CA HIS A 11 12.60 7.37 4.61
C HIS A 11 14.06 7.31 5.13
N GLY A 12 15.05 7.37 4.24
CA GLY A 12 16.47 7.34 4.59
C GLY A 12 17.04 5.94 4.76
N PRO A 13 18.34 5.84 5.10
CA PRO A 13 19.11 4.60 4.93
C PRO A 13 18.93 3.55 6.05
N ASP A 14 18.21 3.87 7.12
CA ASP A 14 18.07 2.99 8.29
C ASP A 14 16.74 2.22 8.22
N HIS A 15 16.73 1.17 7.40
CA HIS A 15 15.57 0.29 7.22
C HIS A 15 15.59 -0.92 8.18
N PRO A 16 14.41 -1.42 8.62
CA PRO A 16 13.09 -0.83 8.44
C PRO A 16 12.90 0.38 9.37
N GLY A 17 12.24 1.42 8.88
CA GLY A 17 11.98 2.62 9.68
C GLY A 17 11.46 3.78 8.83
N ALA A 18 10.62 4.62 9.44
CA ALA A 18 10.18 5.86 8.81
C ALA A 18 11.18 7.00 9.11
N ALA A 19 11.13 8.09 8.35
CA ALA A 19 12.05 9.22 8.54
C ALA A 19 11.97 9.85 9.96
N CYS A 20 10.86 9.69 10.68
CA CYS A 20 10.73 10.16 12.07
C CYS A 20 11.44 9.25 13.09
N GLU A 21 11.81 8.03 12.70
CA GLU A 21 12.57 7.07 13.51
C GLU A 21 14.05 7.05 13.12
N LEU A 22 14.43 7.83 12.11
CA LEU A 22 15.81 7.99 11.68
C LEU A 22 16.55 8.95 12.62
N TYR A 23 17.61 8.45 13.25
CA TYR A 23 18.39 9.22 14.23
C TYR A 23 19.68 9.78 13.65
N MET A 24 20.05 11.00 14.03
CA MET A 24 21.29 11.66 13.57
C MET A 24 22.56 10.84 13.82
N ARG A 25 22.59 10.02 14.88
CA ARG A 25 23.71 9.10 15.20
C ARG A 25 23.97 8.01 14.16
N LYS A 26 23.06 7.83 13.20
CA LYS A 26 23.23 6.91 12.06
C LYS A 26 24.11 7.50 10.96
N PHE A 27 24.38 8.80 11.02
CA PHE A 27 25.24 9.50 10.08
C PHE A 27 26.63 9.73 10.68
N PRO A 28 27.70 9.62 9.87
CA PRO A 28 29.04 10.03 10.30
C PRO A 28 29.07 11.51 10.71
N ASP A 29 29.95 11.85 11.66
CA ASP A 29 30.15 13.25 12.04
C ASP A 29 30.64 14.07 10.84
N GLY A 30 30.12 15.29 10.71
CA GLY A 30 30.38 16.16 9.55
C GLY A 30 29.73 15.73 8.23
N ALA A 31 28.91 14.67 8.19
CA ALA A 31 28.23 14.26 6.97
C ALA A 31 27.22 15.32 6.47
N THR A 32 27.20 15.55 5.16
CA THR A 32 26.13 16.32 4.51
C THR A 32 24.92 15.42 4.28
N ILE A 33 23.76 15.81 4.80
CA ILE A 33 22.50 15.08 4.64
C ILE A 33 21.61 15.84 3.67
N THR A 34 21.21 15.18 2.58
CA THR A 34 20.26 15.73 1.61
C THR A 34 18.86 15.25 1.95
N VAL A 35 17.92 16.19 2.09
CA VAL A 35 16.51 15.91 2.41
C VAL A 35 15.62 16.48 1.32
N GLU A 36 14.78 15.64 0.74
CA GLU A 36 13.89 15.96 -0.37
C GLU A 36 12.49 15.40 -0.13
N PRO A 37 11.42 15.97 -0.72
CA PRO A 37 10.12 15.31 -0.75
C PRO A 37 10.19 14.03 -1.60
N PHE A 38 9.21 13.14 -1.44
CA PHE A 38 9.04 12.05 -2.41
C PHE A 38 8.77 12.62 -3.81
N ARG A 39 9.48 12.08 -4.80
CA ARG A 39 9.36 12.48 -6.21
C ARG A 39 8.55 11.44 -6.97
N VAL A 40 7.23 11.57 -6.92
CA VAL A 40 6.27 10.70 -7.60
C VAL A 40 5.27 11.58 -8.34
N GLY A 41 4.97 11.29 -9.62
CA GLY A 41 4.04 12.11 -10.41
C GLY A 41 2.66 12.23 -9.76
N ALA A 42 2.16 11.14 -9.18
CA ALA A 42 0.90 11.10 -8.43
C ALA A 42 0.97 11.78 -7.04
N PHE A 43 2.17 12.20 -6.58
CA PHE A 43 2.39 12.96 -5.35
C PHE A 43 2.96 14.36 -5.64
N PRO A 44 2.16 15.30 -6.17
CA PRO A 44 2.66 16.62 -6.51
C PRO A 44 3.16 17.37 -5.26
N ILE A 45 4.26 18.10 -5.43
CA ILE A 45 4.81 18.95 -4.37
C ILE A 45 3.88 20.14 -4.17
N ILE A 46 3.43 20.34 -2.93
CA ILE A 46 2.66 21.51 -2.53
C ILE A 46 3.62 22.66 -2.25
N LYS A 47 4.56 22.44 -1.32
CA LYS A 47 5.59 23.40 -0.92
C LYS A 47 6.67 22.70 -0.09
N ASP A 48 7.93 23.08 -0.30
CA ASP A 48 9.09 22.56 0.43
C ASP A 48 9.13 21.02 0.42
N LEU A 49 9.01 20.38 1.58
CA LEU A 49 9.01 18.92 1.74
C LEU A 49 7.59 18.32 1.79
N VAL A 50 6.55 19.13 1.57
CA VAL A 50 5.15 18.71 1.64
C VAL A 50 4.64 18.32 0.26
N ILE A 51 4.10 17.11 0.16
CA ILE A 51 3.47 16.55 -1.03
C ILE A 51 2.00 16.26 -0.78
N ASP A 52 1.19 16.29 -1.82
CA ASP A 52 -0.17 15.76 -1.79
C ASP A 52 -0.14 14.23 -1.99
N ARG A 53 -0.75 13.46 -1.08
CA ARG A 53 -0.86 11.99 -1.17
C ARG A 53 -2.29 11.51 -1.36
N SER A 54 -3.22 12.42 -1.66
CA SER A 54 -4.65 12.13 -1.81
C SER A 54 -4.95 11.07 -2.89
N ALA A 55 -4.02 10.81 -3.81
CA ALA A 55 -4.09 9.69 -4.74
C ALA A 55 -4.24 8.32 -4.03
N LEU A 56 -3.54 8.11 -2.91
CA LEU A 56 -3.68 6.88 -2.11
C LEU A 56 -5.07 6.80 -1.46
N ASP A 57 -5.62 7.93 -1.00
CA ASP A 57 -6.96 7.98 -0.42
C ASP A 57 -8.02 7.65 -1.47
N ARG A 58 -7.87 8.14 -2.70
CA ARG A 58 -8.77 7.81 -3.83
C ARG A 58 -8.74 6.32 -4.18
N ILE A 59 -7.57 5.68 -4.12
CA ILE A 59 -7.47 4.21 -4.26
C ILE A 59 -8.27 3.50 -3.16
N VAL A 60 -8.13 3.93 -1.90
CA VAL A 60 -8.88 3.35 -0.77
C VAL A 60 -10.39 3.60 -0.92
N GLN A 61 -10.81 4.78 -1.37
CA GLN A 61 -12.23 5.08 -1.60
C GLN A 61 -12.85 4.22 -2.72
N ALA A 62 -12.06 3.82 -3.73
CA ALA A 62 -12.55 3.01 -4.85
C ALA A 62 -12.99 1.58 -4.45
N GLY A 63 -12.52 1.08 -3.31
CA GLY A 63 -12.88 -0.26 -2.88
C GLY A 63 -12.28 -0.76 -1.58
N GLY A 64 -11.58 0.04 -0.78
CA GLY A 64 -10.96 -0.34 0.50
C GLY A 64 -11.92 -0.39 1.69
N PHE A 65 -13.17 -0.84 1.49
CA PHE A 65 -14.21 -0.90 2.52
C PHE A 65 -15.06 -2.19 2.44
N ILE A 66 -15.79 -2.53 3.49
CA ILE A 66 -16.84 -3.55 3.45
C ILE A 66 -18.21 -2.89 3.56
N SER A 67 -19.23 -3.48 2.94
CA SER A 67 -20.60 -3.02 3.07
C SER A 67 -21.30 -3.83 4.16
N ALA A 68 -21.84 -3.14 5.16
CA ALA A 68 -22.64 -3.76 6.21
C ALA A 68 -23.91 -2.94 6.47
N ARG A 69 -25.01 -3.60 6.82
CA ARG A 69 -26.21 -2.89 7.29
C ARG A 69 -25.96 -2.40 8.71
N THR A 70 -26.35 -1.17 9.01
CA THR A 70 -26.24 -0.62 10.37
C THR A 70 -26.98 -1.51 11.36
N GLY A 71 -26.32 -1.90 12.45
CA GLY A 71 -26.89 -2.79 13.48
C GLY A 71 -26.91 -4.28 13.11
N SER A 72 -26.36 -4.67 11.95
CA SER A 72 -26.30 -6.09 11.52
C SER A 72 -24.93 -6.75 11.78
N ALA A 73 -24.06 -6.11 12.56
CA ALA A 73 -22.77 -6.70 12.90
C ALA A 73 -23.03 -7.94 13.77
N PRO A 74 -22.58 -9.13 13.34
CA PRO A 74 -22.72 -10.32 14.17
C PRO A 74 -21.75 -10.27 15.35
N GLU A 75 -21.97 -11.14 16.34
CA GLU A 75 -21.02 -11.32 17.45
C GLU A 75 -19.62 -11.65 16.89
N ALA A 76 -18.57 -11.02 17.41
CA ALA A 76 -17.22 -11.09 16.82
C ALA A 76 -16.68 -12.53 16.73
N ASN A 77 -17.05 -13.39 17.68
CA ASN A 77 -16.63 -14.78 17.75
C ASN A 77 -17.47 -15.75 16.92
N SER A 78 -18.53 -15.27 16.26
CA SER A 78 -19.47 -16.12 15.52
C SER A 78 -18.98 -16.59 14.15
N ILE A 79 -18.02 -15.86 13.55
CA ILE A 79 -17.44 -16.21 12.26
C ILE A 79 -15.99 -16.64 12.49
N PRO A 80 -15.69 -17.96 12.49
CA PRO A 80 -14.33 -18.43 12.66
C PRO A 80 -13.48 -18.01 11.46
N VAL A 81 -12.29 -17.47 11.76
CA VAL A 81 -11.26 -17.14 10.76
C VAL A 81 -10.04 -18.01 11.06
N PRO A 82 -9.48 -18.74 10.08
CA PRO A 82 -8.24 -19.46 10.28
C PRO A 82 -7.13 -18.52 10.77
N LYS A 83 -6.36 -18.95 11.78
CA LYS A 83 -5.29 -18.12 12.37
C LYS A 83 -4.33 -17.57 11.33
N HIS A 84 -3.94 -18.40 10.36
CA HIS A 84 -3.08 -18.01 9.26
C HIS A 84 -3.65 -16.85 8.43
N ASP A 85 -4.94 -16.90 8.09
CA ASP A 85 -5.59 -15.83 7.32
C ASP A 85 -5.75 -14.56 8.14
N ALA A 86 -6.03 -14.69 9.45
CA ALA A 86 -6.11 -13.56 10.36
C ALA A 86 -4.75 -12.84 10.50
N ASP A 87 -3.66 -13.61 10.60
CA ASP A 87 -2.30 -13.07 10.67
C ASP A 87 -1.91 -12.34 9.39
N LEU A 88 -2.08 -12.98 8.24
CA LEU A 88 -1.82 -12.36 6.95
C LEU A 88 -2.69 -11.11 6.72
N ALA A 89 -3.93 -11.11 7.19
CA ALA A 89 -4.80 -9.95 7.11
C ALA A 89 -4.26 -8.80 7.97
N MET A 90 -3.80 -9.10 9.19
CA MET A 90 -3.19 -8.12 10.09
C MET A 90 -1.87 -7.57 9.54
N GLU A 91 -1.01 -8.44 9.01
CA GLU A 91 0.24 -8.05 8.34
C GLU A 91 -0.03 -7.09 7.17
N ALA A 92 -0.99 -7.42 6.28
CA ALA A 92 -1.39 -6.51 5.21
C ALA A 92 -2.02 -5.20 5.73
N ALA A 93 -2.78 -5.27 6.83
CA ALA A 93 -3.42 -4.11 7.45
C ALA A 93 -2.41 -3.14 8.08
N ALA A 94 -1.22 -3.61 8.47
CA ALA A 94 -0.15 -2.80 9.05
C ALA A 94 0.34 -1.67 8.12
N CYS A 95 -0.01 -1.71 6.83
CA CYS A 95 0.32 -0.65 5.88
C CYS A 95 -0.22 0.72 6.35
N ILE A 96 0.70 1.60 6.75
CA ILE A 96 0.40 2.97 7.22
C ILE A 96 0.15 3.98 6.10
N GLY A 97 0.19 3.56 4.83
CA GLY A 97 -0.05 4.43 3.68
C GLY A 97 0.98 5.56 3.51
N CYS A 98 2.24 5.38 3.96
CA CYS A 98 3.24 6.45 3.93
C CYS A 98 3.64 6.91 2.52
N GLY A 99 3.54 6.02 1.52
CA GLY A 99 3.90 6.29 0.12
C GLY A 99 5.34 5.95 -0.27
N ALA A 100 6.16 5.46 0.67
CA ALA A 100 7.57 5.12 0.41
C ALA A 100 7.75 4.07 -0.70
N CYS A 101 6.84 3.09 -0.77
CA CYS A 101 6.85 2.07 -1.82
C CYS A 101 6.74 2.66 -3.24
N ALA A 102 5.92 3.70 -3.42
CA ALA A 102 5.81 4.40 -4.69
C ALA A 102 7.01 5.32 -4.93
N ALA A 103 7.57 5.94 -3.88
CA ALA A 103 8.72 6.83 -3.99
C ALA A 103 10.02 6.09 -4.36
N ALA A 104 10.21 4.88 -3.86
CA ALA A 104 11.40 4.06 -4.15
C ALA A 104 11.28 3.26 -5.45
N CYS A 105 10.06 2.98 -5.92
CA CYS A 105 9.86 2.23 -7.15
C CYS A 105 10.33 3.04 -8.37
N PRO A 106 11.18 2.49 -9.25
CA PRO A 106 11.58 3.19 -10.48
C PRO A 106 10.42 3.55 -11.42
N ASN A 107 9.34 2.76 -11.37
CA ASN A 107 8.13 3.02 -12.15
C ASN A 107 7.13 3.90 -11.38
N ALA A 108 7.47 4.36 -10.18
CA ALA A 108 6.58 5.02 -9.26
C ALA A 108 5.27 4.24 -9.03
N SER A 109 5.36 2.93 -8.84
CA SER A 109 4.19 2.05 -8.69
C SER A 109 3.65 2.05 -7.27
N ALA A 110 2.33 2.22 -7.12
CA ALA A 110 1.63 2.04 -5.85
C ALA A 110 1.13 0.60 -5.62
N MET A 111 1.60 -0.38 -6.41
CA MET A 111 1.09 -1.75 -6.35
C MET A 111 1.24 -2.40 -4.97
N LEU A 112 2.32 -2.16 -4.22
CA LEU A 112 2.45 -2.72 -2.86
C LEU A 112 1.38 -2.18 -1.91
N PHE A 113 1.12 -0.87 -1.96
CA PHE A 113 0.07 -0.23 -1.19
C PHE A 113 -1.31 -0.80 -1.56
N THR A 114 -1.64 -0.81 -2.86
CA THR A 114 -2.91 -1.33 -3.36
C THR A 114 -3.08 -2.80 -2.98
N ALA A 115 -2.01 -3.59 -3.09
CA ALA A 115 -2.00 -5.00 -2.72
C ALA A 115 -2.28 -5.23 -1.23
N ALA A 116 -1.65 -4.45 -0.35
CA ALA A 116 -1.90 -4.52 1.09
C ALA A 116 -3.36 -4.14 1.42
N LYS A 117 -3.88 -3.09 0.78
CA LYS A 117 -5.26 -2.63 1.00
C LYS A 117 -6.32 -3.59 0.47
N VAL A 118 -6.05 -4.27 -0.63
CA VAL A 118 -6.92 -5.35 -1.13
C VAL A 118 -6.81 -6.59 -0.24
N SER A 119 -5.60 -6.99 0.13
CA SER A 119 -5.35 -8.28 0.81
C SER A 119 -5.93 -8.34 2.22
N HIS A 120 -5.80 -7.28 3.02
CA HIS A 120 -6.33 -7.30 4.40
C HIS A 120 -7.85 -7.49 4.48
N LEU A 121 -8.59 -7.15 3.41
CA LEU A 121 -10.04 -7.39 3.32
C LEU A 121 -10.36 -8.68 2.58
N ALA A 122 -9.59 -9.03 1.55
CA ALA A 122 -9.82 -10.23 0.75
C ALA A 122 -9.46 -11.55 1.46
N LEU A 123 -8.77 -11.47 2.61
CA LEU A 123 -8.47 -12.59 3.51
C LEU A 123 -9.54 -12.81 4.57
N LEU A 124 -10.43 -11.84 4.77
CA LEU A 124 -11.45 -11.89 5.81
C LEU A 124 -12.83 -12.19 5.21
N PRO A 125 -13.64 -13.05 5.85
CA PRO A 125 -14.99 -13.39 5.36
C PRO A 125 -15.86 -12.16 5.07
N GLN A 126 -15.71 -11.10 5.86
CA GLN A 126 -16.47 -9.86 5.73
C GLN A 126 -16.15 -9.09 4.44
N GLY A 127 -14.95 -9.27 3.87
CA GLY A 127 -14.53 -8.60 2.64
C GLY A 127 -14.70 -9.44 1.38
N HIS A 128 -15.11 -10.71 1.52
CA HIS A 128 -15.37 -11.61 0.39
C HIS A 128 -16.46 -11.11 -0.57
N PRO A 129 -17.59 -10.53 -0.13
CA PRO A 129 -18.64 -10.10 -1.03
C PRO A 129 -18.18 -9.08 -2.09
N GLU A 130 -17.31 -8.13 -1.72
CA GLU A 130 -16.81 -7.13 -2.66
C GLU A 130 -15.46 -7.50 -3.30
N ARG A 131 -14.90 -8.68 -3.01
CA ARG A 131 -13.52 -9.07 -3.38
C ARG A 131 -13.15 -8.77 -4.84
N GLU A 132 -14.01 -9.13 -5.78
CA GLU A 132 -13.77 -8.93 -7.22
C GLU A 132 -13.91 -7.48 -7.64
N ARG A 133 -15.00 -6.82 -7.22
CA ARG A 133 -15.23 -5.40 -7.50
C ARG A 133 -14.13 -4.53 -6.89
N ARG A 134 -13.71 -4.86 -5.66
CA ARG A 134 -12.63 -4.21 -4.90
C ARG A 134 -11.34 -4.21 -5.70
N VAL A 135 -10.84 -5.38 -6.10
CA VAL A 135 -9.56 -5.45 -6.81
C VAL A 135 -9.62 -4.74 -8.15
N LEU A 136 -10.69 -4.92 -8.92
CA LEU A 136 -10.85 -4.26 -10.21
C LEU A 136 -10.92 -2.73 -10.08
N ASN A 137 -11.69 -2.22 -9.13
CA ASN A 137 -11.85 -0.78 -8.93
C ASN A 137 -10.59 -0.13 -8.38
N MET A 138 -9.93 -0.76 -7.40
CA MET A 138 -8.74 -0.20 -6.78
C MET A 138 -7.54 -0.19 -7.73
N VAL A 139 -7.38 -1.21 -8.57
CA VAL A 139 -6.36 -1.20 -9.64
C VAL A 139 -6.66 -0.12 -10.68
N ARG A 140 -7.91 0.00 -11.14
CA ARG A 140 -8.28 1.08 -12.08
C ARG A 140 -8.07 2.48 -11.48
N ALA A 141 -8.38 2.66 -10.20
CA ALA A 141 -8.13 3.93 -9.52
C ALA A 141 -6.62 4.22 -9.46
N MET A 142 -5.80 3.22 -9.10
CA MET A 142 -4.34 3.35 -9.12
C MET A 142 -3.81 3.76 -10.49
N ASP A 143 -4.30 3.13 -11.56
CA ASP A 143 -3.91 3.48 -12.93
C ASP A 143 -4.37 4.90 -13.32
N ALA A 144 -5.58 5.30 -12.90
CA ALA A 144 -6.14 6.62 -13.18
C ALA A 144 -5.39 7.76 -12.45
N GLU A 145 -4.82 7.48 -11.28
CA GLU A 145 -3.93 8.40 -10.56
C GLU A 145 -2.55 8.55 -11.21
N GLY A 146 -2.24 7.74 -12.23
CA GLY A 146 -0.98 7.80 -12.96
C GLY A 146 0.19 7.09 -12.27
N PHE A 147 -0.06 6.15 -11.35
CA PHE A 147 0.98 5.27 -10.85
C PHE A 147 1.42 4.27 -11.92
N GLY A 148 2.71 3.93 -11.95
CA GLY A 148 3.21 2.95 -12.91
C GLY A 148 2.96 1.49 -12.51
N ASN A 149 3.30 0.59 -13.43
CA ASN A 149 3.14 -0.85 -13.25
C ASN A 149 4.33 -1.49 -12.52
N CYS A 150 4.11 -2.62 -11.84
CA CYS A 150 5.18 -3.38 -11.21
C CYS A 150 5.98 -4.18 -12.25
N THR A 151 7.31 -4.09 -12.15
CA THR A 151 8.28 -4.90 -12.91
C THR A 151 9.14 -5.78 -11.99
N ASN A 152 8.68 -6.03 -10.77
CA ASN A 152 9.34 -6.88 -9.76
C ASN A 152 10.77 -6.43 -9.38
N THR A 153 10.95 -5.13 -9.14
CA THR A 153 12.23 -4.58 -8.65
C THR A 153 12.43 -4.80 -7.13
N TYR A 154 11.34 -5.01 -6.37
CA TYR A 154 11.33 -5.26 -4.91
C TYR A 154 11.82 -4.12 -3.99
N GLU A 155 12.24 -2.97 -4.53
CA GLU A 155 12.55 -1.77 -3.72
C GLU A 155 11.41 -1.36 -2.77
N CYS A 156 10.16 -1.55 -3.20
CA CYS A 156 8.99 -1.22 -2.39
C CYS A 156 8.91 -1.99 -1.07
N GLU A 157 9.38 -3.24 -1.02
CA GLU A 157 9.44 -4.07 0.19
C GLU A 157 10.65 -3.68 1.04
N ALA A 158 11.80 -3.44 0.39
CA ALA A 158 13.04 -3.06 1.07
C ALA A 158 12.93 -1.76 1.88
N VAL A 159 12.19 -0.76 1.38
CA VAL A 159 12.01 0.53 2.07
C VAL A 159 10.79 0.59 2.98
N CYS A 160 10.00 -0.48 3.08
CA CYS A 160 8.72 -0.42 3.78
C CYS A 160 8.92 -0.35 5.30
N PRO A 161 8.52 0.75 5.99
CA PRO A 161 8.67 0.84 7.44
C PRO A 161 7.71 -0.08 8.20
N ALA A 162 6.64 -0.54 7.53
CA ALA A 162 5.69 -1.49 8.06
C ALA A 162 5.95 -2.93 7.58
N GLU A 163 7.10 -3.16 6.94
CA GLU A 163 7.58 -4.49 6.52
C GLU A 163 6.57 -5.28 5.68
N ILE A 164 5.82 -4.58 4.82
CA ILE A 164 4.82 -5.21 3.94
C ILE A 164 5.54 -5.99 2.85
N SER A 165 5.30 -7.29 2.80
CA SER A 165 5.93 -8.16 1.82
C SER A 165 5.40 -7.97 0.39
N ALA A 166 6.28 -8.03 -0.61
CA ALA A 166 5.89 -8.02 -2.02
C ALA A 166 5.08 -9.28 -2.42
N SER A 167 5.03 -10.32 -1.59
CA SER A 167 4.14 -11.46 -1.78
C SER A 167 2.66 -11.05 -1.89
N PHE A 168 2.26 -9.95 -1.24
CA PHE A 168 0.93 -9.38 -1.40
C PHE A 168 0.68 -8.85 -2.83
N ILE A 169 1.70 -8.36 -3.54
CA ILE A 169 1.57 -7.98 -4.97
C ILE A 169 1.23 -9.21 -5.80
N ALA A 170 1.90 -10.35 -5.54
CA ALA A 170 1.58 -11.60 -6.21
C ALA A 170 0.13 -12.05 -5.91
N LYS A 171 -0.35 -11.87 -4.67
CA LYS A 171 -1.75 -12.11 -4.32
C LYS A 171 -2.68 -11.17 -5.10
N LEU A 172 -2.42 -9.86 -5.12
CA LEU A 172 -3.20 -8.87 -5.87
C LEU A 172 -3.34 -9.26 -7.35
N ASN A 173 -2.25 -9.67 -7.99
CA ASN A 173 -2.28 -10.09 -9.39
C ASN A 173 -3.17 -11.33 -9.62
N ARG A 174 -3.16 -12.30 -8.70
CA ARG A 174 -4.07 -13.46 -8.73
C ARG A 174 -5.53 -13.03 -8.51
N GLU A 175 -5.78 -12.12 -7.57
CA GLU A 175 -7.12 -11.55 -7.34
C GLU A 175 -7.64 -10.86 -8.60
N TYR A 176 -6.82 -10.01 -9.21
CA TYR A 176 -7.15 -9.24 -10.39
C TYR A 176 -7.41 -10.16 -11.59
N ALA A 177 -6.53 -11.13 -11.84
CA ALA A 177 -6.70 -12.09 -12.94
C ALA A 177 -8.00 -12.89 -12.80
N ARG A 178 -8.29 -13.39 -11.60
CA ARG A 178 -9.54 -14.12 -11.32
C ARG A 178 -10.77 -13.25 -11.56
N ALA A 179 -10.77 -12.02 -11.05
CA ALA A 179 -11.89 -11.09 -11.19
C ALA A 179 -12.07 -10.63 -12.65
N ALA A 180 -10.99 -10.39 -13.38
CA ALA A 180 -11.03 -10.00 -14.78
C ALA A 180 -11.59 -11.12 -15.66
N LEU A 181 -11.19 -12.37 -15.42
CA LEU A 181 -11.72 -13.55 -16.13
C LEU A 181 -13.22 -13.73 -15.90
N ARG A 182 -13.68 -13.69 -14.64
CA ARG A 182 -15.12 -13.81 -14.31
C ARG A 182 -15.95 -12.72 -14.99
N ARG A 183 -15.52 -11.47 -14.88
CA ARG A 183 -16.17 -10.34 -15.56
C ARG A 183 -16.21 -10.52 -17.08
N SER A 184 -15.16 -11.07 -17.69
CA SER A 184 -15.13 -11.33 -19.14
C SER A 184 -16.06 -12.48 -19.56
N ALA A 185 -16.29 -13.45 -18.67
CA ALA A 185 -17.20 -14.55 -18.87
C ALA A 185 -18.68 -14.17 -18.66
N GLY A 186 -18.97 -12.94 -18.21
CA GLY A 186 -20.33 -12.45 -17.94
C GLY A 186 -20.88 -12.88 -16.57
N GLU A 187 -20.01 -13.34 -15.66
CA GLU A 187 -20.33 -13.60 -14.25
C GLU A 187 -20.27 -12.30 -13.41
#